data_AF-A0A2V7FI40-F1
#
_entry.id   AF-A0A2V7FI40-F1
#
_cell.length_a   1.000
_cell.length_b   1.000
_cell.length_c   1.000
_cell.angle_alpha   90.00
_cell.angle_beta   90.00
_cell.angle_gamma   90.00
#
_symmetry.space_group_name_H-M   'P 1'
#
loop_
_entity.id
_entity.type
_entity.pdbx_description
1 polymer ?
#
loop_
_entity_poly.entity_id
_entity_poly.type
_entity_poly.pdbx_seq_one_letter_code
_entity_poly.pdbx_strand_id
1 'polypeptide(L)' 'PGRPDYLGARRPTVGGADFCLEWQGSLDEVLALLKRNDIVPEAGPGPRTCARGTATSVYVRDPDDNLVELTVYDR' A
#
# COMPACT_ATOMS: atom_id res chain seq x y z
N PRO A 1 -23.37 -0.73 -1.87
CA PRO A 1 -24.10 -0.79 -0.58
C PRO A 1 -25.61 -0.97 -0.82
N GLY A 2 -26.23 -2.01 -0.25
CA GLY A 2 -27.68 -2.24 -0.33
C GLY A 2 -28.16 -3.37 -1.26
N ARG A 3 -27.25 -4.20 -1.79
CA ARG A 3 -27.61 -5.43 -2.52
C ARG A 3 -27.41 -6.65 -1.60
N PRO A 4 -28.17 -7.75 -1.78
CA PRO A 4 -28.09 -8.92 -0.90
C PRO A 4 -26.69 -9.58 -0.85
N ASP A 5 -25.91 -9.39 -1.92
CA ASP A 5 -24.58 -9.93 -2.15
C ASP A 5 -23.45 -8.92 -1.85
N TYR A 6 -23.79 -7.75 -1.31
CA TYR A 6 -22.79 -6.73 -1.00
C TYR A 6 -21.93 -7.14 0.19
N LEU A 7 -20.68 -7.55 -0.08
CA LEU A 7 -19.65 -7.74 0.94
C LEU A 7 -19.03 -6.38 1.28
N GLY A 8 -19.10 -6.00 2.56
CA GLY A 8 -18.51 -4.77 3.06
C GLY A 8 -18.06 -4.92 4.51
N ALA A 9 -17.28 -3.97 4.99
CA ALA A 9 -16.89 -3.92 6.39
C ALA A 9 -18.12 -3.82 7.29
N ARG A 10 -18.09 -4.51 8.43
CA ARG A 10 -19.16 -4.43 9.46
C ARG A 10 -19.33 -3.00 10.00
N ARG A 11 -18.24 -2.23 9.99
CA ARG A 11 -18.20 -0.81 10.32
C ARG A 11 -17.35 -0.12 9.24
N PRO A 12 -17.99 0.33 8.14
CA PRO A 12 -17.27 1.03 7.07
C PRO A 12 -16.82 2.40 7.58
N THR A 13 -15.53 2.68 7.41
CA THR A 13 -14.88 3.89 7.90
C THR A 13 -13.92 4.37 6.81
N VAL A 14 -14.05 5.64 6.40
CA VAL A 14 -13.11 6.30 5.49
C VAL A 14 -11.74 6.37 6.16
N GLY A 15 -10.67 6.06 5.43
CA GLY A 15 -9.30 6.01 5.95
C GLY A 15 -9.04 4.89 6.95
N GLY A 16 -10.00 3.97 7.09
CA GLY A 16 -9.94 2.90 8.10
C GLY A 16 -9.10 1.69 7.67
N ALA A 17 -8.59 1.65 6.44
CA ALA A 17 -7.79 0.54 5.96
C ALA A 17 -6.28 0.81 6.11
N ASP A 18 -5.56 -0.24 6.51
CA ASP A 18 -4.11 -0.32 6.55
C ASP A 18 -3.75 -1.69 5.96
N PHE A 19 -3.11 -1.67 4.79
CA PHE A 19 -2.81 -2.89 4.05
C PHE A 19 -1.51 -2.82 3.26
N CYS A 20 -0.92 -4.00 3.06
CA CYS A 20 0.34 -4.19 2.38
C CYS A 20 0.14 -4.94 1.07
N LEU A 21 0.71 -4.43 -0.01
CA LEU A 21 0.71 -5.04 -1.34
C LEU A 21 2.15 -5.38 -1.74
N GLU A 22 2.41 -6.66 -2.02
CA GLU A 22 3.67 -7.10 -2.62
C GLU A 22 3.73 -6.63 -4.08
N TRP A 23 4.76 -5.83 -4.39
CA TRP A 23 5.08 -5.44 -5.76
C TRP A 23 6.03 -6.46 -6.37
N GLN A 24 5.68 -7.00 -7.54
CA GLN A 24 6.47 -8.04 -8.19
C GLN A 24 7.71 -7.51 -8.93
N GLY A 25 7.85 -6.20 -9.06
CA GLY A 25 8.99 -5.54 -9.71
C GLY A 25 10.06 -5.04 -8.73
N SER A 26 10.78 -3.99 -9.12
CA SER A 26 11.81 -3.36 -8.28
C SER A 26 11.27 -2.19 -7.45
N LEU A 27 12.03 -1.78 -6.43
CA LEU A 27 11.74 -0.57 -5.67
C LEU A 27 11.79 0.68 -6.54
N ASP A 28 12.72 0.75 -7.48
CA ASP A 28 12.86 1.89 -8.40
C ASP A 28 11.63 2.03 -9.31
N GLU A 29 11.04 0.91 -9.74
CA GLU A 29 9.80 0.93 -10.51
C GLU A 29 8.62 1.48 -9.70
N VAL A 30 8.53 1.13 -8.41
CA VAL A 30 7.54 1.71 -7.50
C VAL A 30 7.76 3.22 -7.37
N LEU A 31 8.98 3.67 -7.09
CA LEU A 31 9.29 5.09 -6.93
C LEU A 31 9.05 5.89 -8.22
N ALA A 32 9.39 5.31 -9.38
CA ALA A 32 9.13 5.91 -10.68
C ALA A 32 7.62 6.02 -10.96
N LEU A 33 6.84 4.98 -10.64
CA LEU A 33 5.39 5.01 -10.75
C LEU A 33 4.77 6.11 -9.87
N LEU A 34 5.18 6.20 -8.62
CA LEU A 34 4.66 7.22 -7.70
C LEU A 34 4.99 8.63 -8.21
N LYS A 35 6.25 8.86 -8.60
CA LYS A 35 6.71 10.14 -9.16
C LYS A 35 5.94 10.53 -10.43
N ARG A 36 5.70 9.57 -11.34
CA ARG A 36 4.92 9.77 -12.58
C ARG A 36 3.50 10.28 -12.32
N ASN A 37 2.94 9.96 -11.16
CA ASN A 37 1.59 10.35 -10.76
C ASN A 37 1.59 11.48 -9.72
N ASP A 38 2.73 12.16 -9.53
CA ASP A 38 2.90 13.25 -8.55
C ASP A 38 2.57 12.83 -7.10
N ILE A 39 2.82 11.56 -6.76
CA ILE A 39 2.63 11.01 -5.41
C ILE A 39 3.96 11.01 -4.67
N VAL A 40 4.02 11.71 -3.54
CA VAL A 40 5.17 11.70 -2.63
C VAL A 40 4.94 10.65 -1.54
N PRO A 41 5.86 9.69 -1.32
CA PRO A 41 5.77 8.78 -0.20
C PRO A 41 5.70 9.51 1.14
N GLU A 42 4.77 9.11 2.01
CA GLU A 42 4.68 9.59 3.40
C GLU A 42 5.86 9.05 4.23
N ALA A 43 6.31 7.84 3.94
CA ALA A 43 7.46 7.21 4.58
C ALA A 43 8.15 6.19 3.67
N GLY A 44 9.41 5.88 4.00
CA GLY A 44 10.28 5.02 3.20
C GLY A 44 10.96 5.77 2.04
N PRO A 45 11.68 5.06 1.17
CA PRO A 45 11.92 3.62 1.20
C PRO A 45 12.75 3.19 2.42
N GLY A 46 12.40 2.06 3.04
CA GLY A 46 13.16 1.53 4.17
C GLY A 46 12.83 0.07 4.50
N PRO A 47 13.71 -0.62 5.26
CA PRO A 47 13.55 -2.03 5.60
C PRO A 47 12.36 -2.23 6.54
N ARG A 48 11.57 -3.27 6.30
CA ARG A 48 10.38 -3.64 7.09
C ARG A 48 10.26 -5.16 7.22
N THR A 49 9.71 -5.60 8.35
CA THR A 49 9.33 -7.00 8.55
C THR A 49 7.96 -7.23 7.93
N CYS A 50 7.93 -8.04 6.88
CA CYS A 50 6.72 -8.39 6.15
C CYS A 50 6.44 -9.90 6.27
N ALA A 51 5.33 -10.37 5.70
CA ALA A 51 4.85 -11.74 5.87
C ALA A 51 5.86 -12.85 5.47
N ARG A 52 6.76 -12.57 4.51
CA ARG A 52 7.77 -13.53 4.03
C ARG A 52 9.19 -13.23 4.55
N GLY A 53 9.33 -12.29 5.48
CA GLY A 53 10.62 -11.83 6.00
C GLY A 53 10.86 -10.35 5.72
N THR A 54 12.12 -9.94 5.74
CA THR A 54 12.51 -8.55 5.51
C THR A 54 12.30 -8.16 4.06
N ALA A 55 11.71 -6.99 3.84
CA ALA A 55 11.50 -6.35 2.54
C ALA A 55 11.79 -4.85 2.63
N THR A 56 11.81 -4.17 1.49
CA THR A 56 11.83 -2.69 1.46
C THR A 56 10.44 -2.17 1.12
N SER A 57 9.91 -1.28 1.95
CA SER A 57 8.57 -0.72 1.74
C SER A 57 8.57 0.80 1.60
N VAL A 58 7.56 1.30 0.89
CA VAL A 58 7.16 2.71 0.84
C VAL A 58 5.69 2.84 1.23
N TYR A 59 5.34 3.97 1.82
CA TYR A 59 3.99 4.24 2.33
C TYR A 59 3.38 5.44 1.64
N VAL A 60 2.12 5.34 1.25
CA VAL A 60 1.33 6.44 0.68
C VAL A 60 -0.10 6.43 1.24
N ARG A 61 -0.80 7.55 1.05
CA ARG A 61 -2.25 7.65 1.28
C ARG A 61 -2.99 7.51 -0.04
N ASP A 62 -4.06 6.73 -0.04
CA ASP A 62 -5.04 6.79 -1.12
C ASP A 62 -6.00 7.99 -0.93
N PRO A 63 -6.93 8.26 -1.88
CA PRO A 63 -7.85 9.39 -1.76
C PRO A 63 -8.79 9.36 -0.56
N ASP A 64 -9.03 8.19 0.04
CA ASP A 64 -9.84 8.01 1.25
C ASP A 64 -8.98 8.08 2.53
N ASP A 65 -7.68 8.40 2.42
CA ASP A 65 -6.70 8.45 3.50
C ASP A 65 -6.32 7.09 4.11
N ASN A 66 -6.56 5.98 3.37
CA ASN A 66 -6.10 4.66 3.80
C ASN A 66 -4.57 4.58 3.71
N LEU A 67 -3.94 3.87 4.65
CA LEU A 67 -2.50 3.63 4.59
C LEU A 67 -2.22 2.47 3.63
N VAL A 68 -1.49 2.76 2.56
CA VAL A 68 -1.08 1.76 1.57
C VAL A 68 0.43 1.56 1.68
N GLU A 69 0.83 0.35 2.04
CA GLU A 69 2.21 -0.10 1.98
C GLU A 69 2.47 -0.83 0.66
N LEU A 70 3.43 -0.34 -0.12
CA LEU A 70 3.98 -1.06 -1.27
C LEU A 70 5.31 -1.68 -0.84
N THR A 71 5.39 -3.00 -0.86
CA THR A 71 6.59 -3.73 -0.40
C THR A 71 7.25 -4.51 -1.53
N VAL A 72 8.58 -4.50 -1.56
CA VAL A 72 9.41 -5.25 -2.50
C VAL A 72 10.35 -6.15 -1.72
N TYR A 73 10.27 -7.45 -1.95
CA TYR A 73 11.23 -8.42 -1.41
C TYR A 73 12.46 -8.51 -2.31
N ASP A 74 13.65 -8.56 -1.72
CA ASP A 74 14.85 -8.95 -2.43
C ASP A 74 14.70 -10.40 -2.89
N ARG A 75 14.81 -10.63 -4.19
CA ARG A 75 14.77 -11.97 -4.81
C ARG A 75 16.16 -12.52 -5.04
#